data_AF-A0A7U9X029-F1
#
_entry.id   AF-A0A7U9X029-F1
#
_cell.length_a   1.000
_cell.length_b   1.000
_cell.length_c   1.000
_cell.angle_alpha   90.00
_cell.angle_beta   90.00
_cell.angle_gamma   90.00
#
_symmetry.space_group_name_H-M   'P 1'
#
loop_
_entity.id
_entity.type
_entity.pdbx_description
1 polymer ?
#
loop_
_entity_poly.entity_id
_entity_poly.type
_entity_poly.pdbx_seq_one_letter_code
_entity_poly.pdbx_strand_id
1 'polypeptide(L)'
;MYNADFNAATYAEIMLEARLNCFIMSVKQWVSRTNSKGIVTKVGRYGSTYVYKEIAFKFASSGSAQFKLYLIKEFERLKKEEQALLGWSAKRELAKINYQIHTDAIKVNLIPPELTPQQISIIYASEADVLNTTLFGMTAKQCRDKNPDKKGNV
;
A
#
# COMPACT_ATOMS: atom_id res chain seq x y z
N MET A 1 -15.18 -16.58 -10.14
CA MET A 1 -13.77 -16.58 -10.63
C MET A 1 -13.06 -17.90 -10.32
N TYR A 2 -13.07 -18.41 -9.09
CA TYR A 2 -12.31 -19.63 -8.72
C TYR A 2 -13.05 -20.97 -8.87
N ASN A 3 -14.34 -20.96 -9.19
CA ASN A 3 -15.11 -22.17 -9.45
C ASN A 3 -16.06 -21.97 -10.64
N ALA A 4 -15.51 -22.04 -11.85
CA ALA A 4 -16.27 -21.82 -13.09
C ALA A 4 -17.36 -22.89 -13.30
N ASP A 5 -17.08 -24.12 -12.87
CA ASP A 5 -17.96 -25.27 -13.08
C ASP A 5 -19.04 -25.43 -12.00
N PHE A 6 -19.24 -24.40 -11.15
CA PHE A 6 -20.22 -24.44 -10.07
C PHE A 6 -21.65 -24.48 -10.63
N ASN A 7 -22.43 -25.47 -10.20
CA ASN A 7 -23.81 -25.61 -10.63
C ASN A 7 -24.74 -24.70 -9.81
N ALA A 8 -24.96 -23.49 -10.33
CA ALA A 8 -25.82 -22.49 -9.71
C ALA A 8 -27.31 -22.87 -9.70
N ALA A 9 -27.79 -23.63 -10.70
CA ALA A 9 -29.17 -24.08 -10.77
C ALA A 9 -29.47 -25.08 -9.63
N THR A 10 -28.62 -26.09 -9.47
CA THR A 10 -28.75 -27.06 -8.38
C THR A 10 -28.52 -26.43 -7.01
N TYR A 11 -27.67 -25.40 -6.90
CA TYR A 11 -27.59 -24.61 -5.68
C TYR A 11 -28.93 -23.94 -5.32
N ALA A 12 -29.61 -23.33 -6.29
CA ALA A 12 -30.89 -22.67 -6.05
C ALA A 12 -31.96 -23.68 -5.61
N GLU A 13 -32.02 -24.86 -6.22
CA GLU A 13 -32.89 -25.97 -5.81
C GLU A 13 -32.60 -26.39 -4.36
N ILE A 14 -31.33 -26.59 -4.02
CA ILE A 14 -30.91 -26.94 -2.65
C ILE A 14 -31.31 -25.86 -1.66
N MET A 15 -31.20 -24.57 -2.02
CA MET A 15 -31.60 -23.47 -1.14
C MET A 15 -33.12 -23.42 -0.92
N LEU A 16 -33.92 -23.88 -1.89
CA LEU A 16 -35.36 -24.05 -1.71
C LEU A 16 -35.65 -25.24 -0.78
N GLU A 17 -34.98 -26.38 -1.00
CA GLU A 17 -35.09 -27.57 -0.14
C GLU A 17 -34.67 -27.24 1.31
N ALA A 18 -33.62 -26.46 1.51
CA ALA A 18 -33.07 -26.09 2.82
C ALA A 18 -34.01 -25.24 3.69
N ARG A 19 -35.08 -24.70 3.11
CA ARG A 19 -36.14 -23.99 3.87
C ARG A 19 -37.13 -24.94 4.53
N LEU A 20 -37.10 -26.22 4.17
CA LEU A 20 -37.94 -27.25 4.78
C LEU A 20 -37.31 -27.69 6.11
N ASN A 21 -38.14 -27.85 7.15
CA ASN A 21 -37.69 -28.25 8.49
C ASN A 21 -37.04 -29.64 8.54
N CYS A 22 -37.22 -30.47 7.50
CA CYS A 22 -36.67 -31.81 7.39
C CYS A 22 -35.42 -31.90 6.50
N PHE A 23 -34.84 -30.76 6.09
CA PHE A 23 -33.70 -30.78 5.19
C PHE A 23 -32.45 -31.36 5.86
N ILE A 24 -31.90 -32.41 5.24
CA ILE A 24 -30.65 -33.05 5.66
C ILE A 24 -29.80 -33.24 4.42
N MET A 25 -28.56 -32.75 4.47
CA MET A 25 -27.60 -32.90 3.39
C MET A 25 -26.19 -33.01 3.96
N SER A 26 -25.45 -34.03 3.49
CA SER A 26 -24.04 -34.18 3.82
C SER A 26 -23.17 -33.24 2.98
N VAL A 27 -22.01 -32.88 3.51
CA VAL A 27 -21.02 -32.05 2.79
C VAL A 27 -20.58 -32.73 1.48
N LYS A 28 -20.47 -34.06 1.47
CA LYS A 28 -20.13 -34.83 0.27
C LYS A 28 -21.20 -34.68 -0.82
N GLN A 29 -22.48 -34.75 -0.45
CA GLN A 29 -23.61 -34.53 -1.36
C GLN A 29 -23.64 -33.10 -1.89
N TRP A 30 -23.34 -32.11 -1.05
CA TRP A 30 -23.20 -30.72 -1.48
C TRP A 30 -22.13 -30.57 -2.56
N VAL A 31 -20.92 -31.07 -2.29
CA VAL A 31 -19.79 -30.98 -3.23
C VAL A 31 -20.13 -31.67 -4.54
N SER A 32 -20.74 -32.85 -4.52
CA SER A 32 -21.10 -33.59 -5.74
C SER A 32 -22.23 -32.93 -6.54
N ARG A 33 -23.28 -32.42 -5.87
CA ARG A 33 -24.45 -31.81 -6.55
C ARG A 33 -24.11 -30.45 -7.14
N THR A 34 -23.35 -29.64 -6.41
CA THR A 34 -23.06 -28.24 -6.80
C THR A 34 -21.73 -28.08 -7.53
N ASN A 35 -20.92 -29.14 -7.60
CA ASN A 35 -19.53 -29.08 -8.08
C ASN A 35 -18.73 -27.98 -7.34
N SER A 36 -18.94 -27.85 -6.03
CA SER A 36 -18.28 -26.82 -5.23
C SER A 36 -16.79 -27.14 -5.05
N LYS A 37 -15.91 -26.19 -5.41
CA LYS A 37 -14.49 -26.23 -5.08
C LYS A 37 -14.24 -25.52 -3.75
N GLY A 38 -13.28 -26.03 -2.97
CA GLY A 38 -12.87 -25.44 -1.68
C GLY A 38 -13.45 -26.11 -0.44
N ILE A 39 -14.22 -27.19 -0.58
CA ILE A 39 -14.66 -28.05 0.53
C ILE A 39 -14.31 -29.50 0.18
N VAL A 40 -13.64 -30.21 1.08
CA VAL A 40 -13.19 -31.59 0.87
C VAL A 40 -13.47 -32.41 2.13
N THR A 41 -14.17 -33.52 1.96
CA THR A 41 -14.40 -34.49 3.05
C THR A 41 -13.49 -35.70 2.86
N LYS A 42 -12.69 -36.03 3.87
CA LYS A 42 -11.95 -37.30 3.91
C LYS A 42 -12.67 -38.30 4.81
N VAL A 43 -12.71 -39.56 4.40
CA VAL A 43 -13.28 -40.67 5.18
C VAL A 43 -12.14 -41.51 5.77
N GLY A 44 -12.26 -41.99 7.00
CA GLY A 44 -11.27 -42.85 7.67
C GLY A 44 -11.01 -42.47 9.13
N ARG A 45 -9.96 -43.04 9.74
CA ARG A 45 -9.58 -42.82 11.15
C ARG A 45 -9.32 -41.34 11.51
N TYR A 46 -8.91 -40.55 10.51
CA TYR A 46 -8.73 -39.09 10.60
C TYR A 46 -9.69 -38.36 9.66
N GLY A 47 -10.89 -38.92 9.46
CA GLY A 47 -11.90 -38.37 8.57
C GLY A 47 -12.45 -37.05 9.11
N SER A 48 -12.22 -35.98 8.36
CA SER A 48 -12.67 -34.62 8.68
C SER A 48 -13.07 -33.88 7.42
N THR A 49 -13.84 -32.82 7.60
CA THR A 49 -14.14 -31.85 6.54
C THR A 49 -13.11 -30.74 6.58
N TYR A 50 -12.43 -30.54 5.47
CA TYR A 50 -11.45 -29.48 5.26
C TYR A 50 -12.03 -28.46 4.31
N VAL A 51 -11.81 -27.19 4.61
CA VAL A 51 -12.31 -26.08 3.79
C VAL A 51 -11.18 -25.08 3.53
N TYR A 52 -11.29 -24.36 2.42
CA TYR A 52 -10.37 -23.27 2.12
C TYR A 52 -10.53 -22.14 3.14
N LYS A 53 -9.44 -21.40 3.40
CA LYS A 53 -9.31 -20.50 4.57
C LYS A 53 -10.44 -19.46 4.66
N GLU A 54 -10.88 -18.90 3.54
CA GLU A 54 -11.93 -17.88 3.48
C GLU A 54 -13.29 -18.45 3.86
N ILE A 55 -13.56 -19.70 3.46
CA ILE A 55 -14.79 -20.42 3.84
C ILE A 55 -14.75 -20.72 5.34
N ALA A 56 -13.59 -21.16 5.86
CA ALA A 56 -13.39 -21.37 7.30
C ALA A 56 -13.63 -20.08 8.09
N PHE A 57 -13.03 -18.97 7.66
CA PHE A 57 -13.18 -17.66 8.31
C PHE A 57 -14.63 -17.18 8.29
N LYS A 58 -15.33 -17.33 7.16
CA LYS A 58 -16.74 -16.97 7.04
C LYS A 58 -17.60 -17.80 8.00
N PHE A 59 -17.38 -19.11 8.06
CA PHE A 59 -18.10 -20.02 8.93
C PHE A 59 -17.88 -19.66 10.42
N ALA A 60 -16.61 -19.56 10.84
CA ALA A 60 -16.26 -19.19 12.21
C ALA A 60 -16.81 -17.81 12.62
N SER A 61 -16.79 -16.84 11.69
CA SER A 61 -17.33 -15.49 11.93
C SER A 61 -18.85 -15.44 12.03
N SER A 62 -19.57 -16.37 11.41
CA SER A 62 -21.02 -16.48 11.56
C SER A 62 -21.40 -17.09 12.92
N GLY A 63 -20.57 -18.01 13.44
CA GLY A 63 -20.79 -18.66 14.74
C GLY A 63 -20.28 -17.87 15.94
N SER A 64 -19.35 -16.92 15.75
CA SER A 64 -18.75 -16.15 16.83
C SER A 64 -18.55 -14.68 16.46
N ALA A 65 -19.30 -13.81 17.13
CA ALA A 65 -19.14 -12.36 17.00
C ALA A 65 -17.76 -11.89 17.48
N GLN A 66 -17.22 -12.52 18.53
CA GLN A 66 -15.88 -12.21 19.04
C GLN A 66 -14.79 -12.52 18.01
N PHE A 67 -14.90 -13.68 17.34
CA PHE A 67 -13.96 -14.05 16.28
C PHE A 67 -14.00 -13.05 15.12
N LYS A 68 -15.21 -12.64 14.70
CA LYS A 68 -15.38 -11.62 13.67
C LYS A 68 -14.72 -10.28 14.07
N LEU A 69 -14.93 -9.82 15.31
CA LEU A 69 -14.30 -8.59 15.81
C LEU A 69 -12.77 -8.70 15.84
N TYR A 70 -12.24 -9.86 16.20
CA TYR A 70 -10.80 -10.10 16.19
C TYR A 70 -10.22 -9.97 14.78
N LEU A 71 -10.87 -10.57 13.77
CA LEU A 71 -10.45 -10.43 12.37
C LEU A 71 -10.45 -8.97 11.90
N ILE A 72 -11.45 -8.18 12.29
CA ILE A 72 -11.52 -6.75 11.95
C ILE A 72 -10.36 -5.99 12.57
N LYS A 73 -10.13 -6.17 13.88
CA LYS A 73 -9.01 -5.51 14.58
C LYS A 73 -7.66 -5.89 14.01
N GLU A 74 -7.47 -7.15 13.66
CA GLU A 74 -6.22 -7.64 13.09
C GLU A 74 -5.99 -7.07 11.68
N PHE A 75 -7.05 -6.95 10.88
CA PHE A 75 -6.97 -6.28 9.58
C PHE A 75 -6.62 -4.79 9.72
N GLU A 76 -7.23 -4.08 10.68
CA GLU A 76 -6.88 -2.68 10.97
C GLU A 76 -5.43 -2.52 11.42
N ARG A 77 -4.92 -3.46 12.24
CA ARG A 77 -3.51 -3.48 12.67
C ARG A 77 -2.58 -3.60 11.46
N LEU A 78 -2.82 -4.58 10.59
CA LEU A 78 -2.03 -4.79 9.37
C LEU A 78 -2.09 -3.57 8.45
N LYS A 79 -3.26 -2.94 8.30
CA LYS A 79 -3.40 -1.73 7.47
C LYS A 79 -2.60 -0.55 8.02
N LYS A 80 -2.57 -0.36 9.34
CA LYS A 80 -1.74 0.67 9.97
C LYS A 80 -0.25 0.42 9.73
N GLU A 81 0.20 -0.82 9.84
CA GLU A 81 1.59 -1.21 9.58
C GLU A 81 1.97 -0.99 8.10
N GLU A 82 1.13 -1.42 7.15
CA GLU A 82 1.32 -1.17 5.72
C GLU A 82 1.39 0.34 5.41
N GLN A 83 0.51 1.14 6.01
CA GLN A 83 0.48 2.58 5.76
C GLN A 83 1.70 3.30 6.32
N ALA A 84 2.26 2.83 7.44
CA ALA A 84 3.51 3.36 7.99
C ALA A 84 4.69 3.15 7.02
N LEU A 85 4.76 1.97 6.37
CA LEU A 85 5.77 1.67 5.36
C LEU A 85 5.63 2.57 4.11
N LEU A 86 4.39 2.76 3.64
CA LEU A 86 4.09 3.61 2.48
C LEU A 86 4.42 5.08 2.76
N GLY A 87 4.09 5.60 3.93
CA GLY A 87 4.36 6.98 4.30
C GLY A 87 5.84 7.36 4.23
N TRP A 88 6.75 6.43 4.56
CA TRP A 88 8.18 6.66 4.45
C TRP A 88 8.65 6.74 2.99
N SER A 89 8.18 5.83 2.14
CA SER A 89 8.50 5.84 0.70
C SER A 89 7.93 7.07 -0.02
N ALA A 90 6.68 7.45 0.26
CA ALA A 90 6.02 8.59 -0.35
C ALA A 90 6.70 9.92 0.02
N LYS A 91 7.10 10.10 1.29
CA LYS A 91 7.85 11.29 1.72
C LYS A 91 9.21 11.39 1.03
N ARG A 92 9.89 10.26 0.83
CA ARG A 92 11.20 10.22 0.14
C ARG A 92 11.08 10.57 -1.33
N GLU A 93 10.09 10.02 -2.03
CA GLU A 93 9.84 10.34 -3.44
C GLU A 93 9.40 11.79 -3.63
N LEU A 94 8.53 12.32 -2.76
CA LEU A 94 8.13 13.74 -2.78
C LEU A 94 9.32 14.68 -2.55
N ALA A 95 10.21 14.35 -1.61
CA ALA A 95 11.42 15.14 -1.37
C ALA A 95 12.36 15.12 -2.58
N LYS A 96 12.51 13.97 -3.26
CA LYS A 96 13.33 13.84 -4.46
C LYS A 96 12.77 14.65 -5.63
N ILE A 97 11.46 14.56 -5.86
CA ILE A 97 10.76 15.34 -6.91
C ILE A 97 10.91 16.84 -6.62
N ASN A 98 10.71 17.27 -5.38
CA ASN A 98 10.90 18.68 -5.02
C ASN A 98 12.33 19.15 -5.27
N TYR A 99 13.34 18.38 -4.84
CA TYR A 99 14.75 18.73 -5.09
C TYR A 99 15.04 18.88 -6.59
N GLN A 100 14.49 17.98 -7.41
CA GLN A 100 14.66 18.03 -8.86
C GLN A 100 13.96 19.25 -9.47
N ILE A 101 12.71 19.53 -9.09
CA ILE A 101 11.97 20.73 -9.54
C ILE A 101 12.72 22.01 -9.16
N HIS A 102 13.22 22.10 -7.93
CA HIS A 102 13.98 23.26 -7.47
C HIS A 102 15.29 23.41 -8.25
N THR A 103 16.04 22.32 -8.45
CA THR A 103 17.29 22.32 -9.21
C THR A 103 17.07 22.71 -10.68
N ASP A 104 16.03 22.18 -11.31
CA ASP A 104 15.70 22.47 -12.69
C ASP A 104 15.21 23.91 -12.86
N ALA A 105 14.40 24.42 -11.91
CA ALA A 105 13.99 25.82 -11.89
C ALA A 105 15.18 26.79 -11.73
N ILE A 106 16.16 26.44 -10.89
CA ILE A 106 17.41 27.22 -10.74
C ILE A 106 18.20 27.20 -12.05
N LYS A 107 18.35 26.04 -12.70
CA LYS A 107 19.06 25.94 -13.99
C LYS A 107 18.41 26.77 -15.08
N VAL A 108 17.08 26.80 -15.15
CA VAL A 108 16.34 27.48 -16.23
C VAL A 108 16.25 28.99 -15.99
N ASN A 109 16.04 29.42 -14.74
CA ASN A 109 15.69 30.82 -14.46
C ASN A 109 16.83 31.64 -13.82
N LEU A 110 17.78 31.01 -13.14
CA LEU A 110 18.83 31.70 -12.37
C LEU A 110 20.23 31.57 -12.98
N ILE A 111 20.45 30.63 -13.90
CA ILE A 111 21.72 30.53 -14.64
C ILE A 111 21.57 31.29 -15.98
N PRO A 112 22.33 32.38 -16.19
CA PRO A 112 22.34 33.06 -17.48
C PRO A 112 22.87 32.10 -18.58
N PRO A 113 22.27 32.08 -19.78
CA PRO A 113 22.69 31.20 -20.89
C PRO A 113 24.11 31.47 -21.44
N GLU A 114 24.83 32.45 -20.90
CA GLU A 114 26.13 32.93 -21.39
C GLU A 114 27.34 32.36 -20.64
N LEU A 115 27.15 31.43 -19.69
CA LEU A 115 28.26 30.89 -18.91
C LEU A 115 28.90 29.65 -19.55
N THR A 116 30.23 29.68 -19.67
CA THR A 116 31.02 28.59 -20.25
C THR A 116 31.07 27.36 -19.33
N PRO A 117 31.21 26.12 -19.85
CA PRO A 117 31.27 24.89 -19.06
C PRO A 117 32.32 24.88 -17.94
N GLN A 118 33.41 25.63 -18.12
CA GLN A 118 34.48 25.79 -17.14
C GLN A 118 34.08 26.71 -15.97
N GLN A 119 33.28 27.75 -16.21
CA GLN A 119 32.72 28.61 -15.16
C GLN A 119 31.63 27.88 -14.36
N ILE A 120 30.79 27.12 -15.07
CA ILE A 120 29.81 26.19 -14.53
C ILE A 120 30.50 25.26 -13.50
N SER A 121 31.59 24.59 -13.84
CA SER A 121 32.34 23.71 -12.93
C SER A 121 32.91 24.37 -11.66
N ILE A 122 33.24 25.68 -11.70
CA ILE A 122 33.81 26.40 -10.56
C ILE A 122 32.70 26.96 -9.64
N ILE A 123 31.51 27.23 -10.20
CA ILE A 123 30.35 27.81 -9.49
C ILE A 123 29.60 26.77 -8.65
N TYR A 124 29.73 25.45 -8.92
CA TYR A 124 29.03 24.38 -8.18
C TYR A 124 29.67 23.95 -6.86
N ALA A 125 30.64 24.68 -6.31
CA ALA A 125 31.27 24.28 -5.05
C ALA A 125 30.29 24.30 -3.85
N SER A 126 29.22 25.11 -3.88
CA SER A 126 28.09 24.95 -2.96
C SER A 126 26.80 25.57 -3.50
N GLU A 127 25.70 24.80 -3.47
CA GLU A 127 24.34 25.24 -3.87
C GLU A 127 23.90 26.51 -3.13
N ALA A 128 24.34 26.67 -1.88
CA ALA A 128 24.06 27.85 -1.05
C ALA A 128 24.78 29.12 -1.55
N ASP A 129 25.98 29.01 -2.12
CA ASP A 129 26.71 30.15 -2.65
C ASP A 129 26.08 30.67 -3.95
N VAL A 130 25.53 29.78 -4.78
CA VAL A 130 24.81 30.15 -6.02
C VAL A 130 23.52 30.92 -5.68
N LEU A 131 22.76 30.44 -4.69
CA LEU A 131 21.51 31.08 -4.29
C LEU A 131 21.76 32.49 -3.71
N ASN A 132 22.80 32.66 -2.90
CA ASN A 132 23.11 33.97 -2.32
C ASN A 132 23.76 34.94 -3.31
N THR A 133 24.56 34.45 -4.26
CA THR A 133 25.15 35.32 -5.30
C THR A 133 24.09 35.80 -6.28
N THR A 134 23.15 34.95 -6.65
CA THR A 134 22.03 35.31 -7.54
C THR A 134 21.02 36.24 -6.87
N LEU A 135 20.71 36.04 -5.59
CA LEU A 135 19.73 36.87 -4.87
C LEU A 135 20.30 38.15 -4.26
N PHE A 136 21.55 38.12 -3.79
CA PHE A 136 22.15 39.19 -2.98
C PHE A 136 23.50 39.70 -3.51
N GLY A 137 23.97 39.18 -4.65
CA GLY A 137 25.26 39.59 -5.24
C GLY A 137 26.49 39.22 -4.41
N MET A 138 26.36 38.35 -3.41
CA MET A 138 27.46 37.97 -2.51
C MET A 138 27.40 36.48 -2.14
N THR A 139 28.55 35.87 -1.86
CA THR A 139 28.62 34.43 -1.51
C THR A 139 28.00 34.14 -0.14
N ALA A 140 27.60 32.90 0.13
CA ALA A 140 27.05 32.49 1.43
C ALA A 140 28.08 32.58 2.56
N LYS A 141 29.37 32.46 2.24
CA LYS A 141 30.45 32.77 3.19
C LYS A 141 30.47 34.26 3.53
N GLN A 142 30.50 35.14 2.53
CA GLN A 142 30.50 36.60 2.74
C GLN A 142 29.21 37.09 3.43
N CYS A 143 28.07 36.46 3.16
CA CYS A 143 26.81 36.77 3.81
C CYS A 143 26.81 36.39 5.30
N ARG A 144 27.39 35.24 5.66
CA ARG A 144 27.61 34.84 7.06
C ARG A 144 28.60 35.75 7.77
N ASP A 145 29.69 36.12 7.09
CA ASP A 145 30.72 37.00 7.65
C ASP A 145 30.18 38.43 7.89
N LYS A 146 29.24 38.90 7.06
CA LYS A 146 28.58 40.21 7.23
C LYS A 146 27.43 40.22 8.24
N ASN A 147 26.80 39.06 8.52
CA ASN A 147 25.67 38.94 9.46
C ASN A 147 25.92 37.84 10.51
N PRO A 148 26.93 38.00 11.39
CA PRO A 148 27.33 36.97 12.35
C PRO A 148 26.23 36.61 13.38
N ASP A 149 25.30 37.53 13.64
CA ASP A 149 24.27 37.36 14.70
C ASP A 149 22.95 36.76 14.20
N LYS A 150 22.84 36.45 12.90
CA LYS A 150 21.60 35.90 12.30
C LYS A 150 21.73 34.42 11.99
N LYS A 151 20.78 33.60 12.47
CA LYS A 151 20.66 32.18 12.08
C LYS A 151 19.98 32.06 10.71
N GLY A 152 20.77 32.10 9.64
CA GLY A 152 20.31 31.85 8.26
C GLY A 152 20.95 32.77 7.23
N ASN A 153 20.54 32.64 5.97
CA ASN A 153 20.87 33.59 4.92
C ASN A 153 19.90 34.79 5.01
N VAL A 154 20.32 35.82 5.75
CA VAL A 154 19.61 37.11 6.01
C VAL A 154 18.28 37.02 6.76
#